data_AF-A0A847G2T0-F1
#
_entry.id   AF-A0A847G2T0-F1
#
_cell.length_a   1.000
_cell.length_b   1.000
_cell.length_c   1.000
_cell.angle_alpha   90.00
_cell.angle_beta   90.00
_cell.angle_gamma   90.00
#
_symmetry.space_group_name_H-M   'P 1'
#
loop_
_entity.id
_entity.type
_entity.pdbx_description
1 polymer ?
#
loop_
_entity_poly.entity_id
_entity_poly.type
_entity_poly.pdbx_seq_one_letter_code
_entity_poly.pdbx_strand_id
1 'polypeptide(L)'
;AEGFEDGTLNYLNLPAVEIGVNHISRVGYDVIHTRVKCLTGWLLEKLSGIRHSNGLPVMKIYGPVDMQDRGGTIALNFFDKSGHFIDHLKVEKRANQKKISIRTGCFCNPGGGELALGISAEELTSCFALRPNMEYDDFRRCIDDKSNGAVRISVGVVSNFSDVYQFYEFAREFVDCLSTDT
;
A
#
# COMPACT_ATOMS: atom_id res chain seq x y z
N ALA A 1 9.98 19.32 -29.67
CA ALA A 1 10.36 19.94 -28.40
C ALA A 1 10.91 18.84 -27.52
N GLU A 2 12.22 18.85 -27.28
CA GLU A 2 12.82 18.02 -26.22
C GLU A 2 12.41 18.66 -24.90
N GLY A 3 11.42 18.07 -24.23
CA GLY A 3 10.75 18.64 -23.05
C GLY A 3 10.57 17.61 -21.94
N PHE A 4 11.52 16.69 -21.80
CA PHE A 4 11.48 15.66 -20.77
C PHE A 4 12.15 16.09 -19.46
N GLU A 5 12.97 17.16 -19.47
CA GLU A 5 13.66 17.68 -18.29
C GLU A 5 13.73 19.21 -18.34
N ASP A 6 13.38 19.87 -17.23
CA ASP A 6 13.48 21.32 -17.04
C ASP A 6 14.68 21.63 -16.11
N GLY A 7 15.54 22.56 -16.50
CA GLY A 7 16.74 22.95 -15.76
C GLY A 7 18.03 22.19 -16.10
N THR A 8 19.09 22.42 -15.30
CA THR A 8 20.39 21.76 -15.47
C THR A 8 20.31 20.30 -15.03
N LEU A 9 20.66 19.37 -15.93
CA LEU A 9 20.71 17.94 -15.60
C LEU A 9 21.59 17.70 -14.36
N ASN A 10 21.16 16.77 -13.50
CA ASN A 10 21.95 16.39 -12.33
C ASN A 10 23.07 15.42 -12.72
N TYR A 11 24.06 15.93 -13.46
CA TYR A 11 25.20 15.14 -13.96
C TYR A 11 25.98 14.43 -12.85
N LEU A 12 25.94 14.93 -11.61
CA LEU A 12 26.57 14.31 -10.44
C LEU A 12 25.91 12.99 -10.04
N ASN A 13 24.65 12.76 -10.42
CA ASN A 13 23.94 11.51 -10.16
C ASN A 13 24.04 10.50 -11.32
N LEU A 14 24.57 10.87 -12.49
CA LEU A 14 24.75 9.92 -13.60
C LEU A 14 25.61 8.71 -13.21
N PRO A 15 26.72 8.85 -12.46
CA PRO A 15 27.48 7.70 -11.99
C PRO A 15 26.66 6.75 -11.10
N ALA A 16 25.66 7.25 -10.36
CA ALA A 16 24.81 6.42 -9.51
C ALA A 16 23.94 5.44 -10.33
N VAL A 17 23.53 5.84 -11.54
CA VAL A 17 22.80 4.96 -12.47
C VAL A 17 23.68 3.79 -12.90
N GLU A 18 24.91 4.07 -13.34
CA GLU A 18 25.88 3.03 -13.73
C GLU A 18 26.17 2.08 -12.56
N ILE A 19 26.43 2.62 -11.37
CA ILE A 19 26.64 1.81 -10.15
C ILE A 19 25.43 0.92 -9.86
N GLY A 20 24.20 1.46 -9.97
CA GLY A 20 22.96 0.73 -9.76
C GLY A 20 22.75 -0.40 -10.77
N VAL A 21 22.95 -0.11 -12.06
CA VAL A 21 22.83 -1.11 -13.14
C VAL A 21 23.88 -2.21 -12.99
N ASN A 22 25.12 -1.85 -12.68
CA ASN A 22 26.19 -2.82 -12.42
C ASN A 22 25.89 -3.68 -11.18
N HIS A 23 25.32 -3.10 -10.12
CA HIS A 23 24.89 -3.83 -8.94
C HIS A 23 23.80 -4.86 -9.30
N ILE A 24 22.73 -4.44 -9.99
CA ILE A 24 21.64 -5.33 -10.41
C ILE A 24 22.16 -6.44 -11.32
N SER A 25 23.03 -6.11 -12.28
CA SER A 25 23.61 -7.08 -13.21
C SER A 25 24.49 -8.11 -12.50
N ARG A 26 25.26 -7.68 -11.49
CA ARG A 26 26.10 -8.59 -10.67
C ARG A 26 25.27 -9.54 -9.81
N VAL A 27 24.14 -9.08 -9.27
CA VAL A 27 23.23 -9.96 -8.49
C VAL A 27 22.45 -10.89 -9.42
N GLY A 28 22.04 -10.40 -10.59
CA GLY A 28 21.28 -11.13 -11.59
C GLY A 28 19.77 -10.94 -11.44
N TYR A 29 19.09 -10.65 -12.55
CA TYR A 29 17.65 -10.40 -12.58
C TYR A 29 16.82 -11.60 -12.09
N ASP A 30 17.19 -12.81 -12.47
CA ASP A 30 16.46 -14.03 -12.08
C ASP A 30 16.51 -14.28 -10.57
N VAL A 31 17.65 -14.00 -9.94
CA VAL A 31 17.83 -14.12 -8.48
C VAL A 31 16.99 -13.08 -7.76
N ILE A 32 17.01 -11.83 -8.23
CA ILE A 32 16.19 -10.74 -7.68
C ILE A 32 14.70 -11.09 -7.82
N HIS A 33 14.27 -11.52 -9.01
CA HIS A 33 12.89 -11.87 -9.29
C HIS A 33 12.41 -13.04 -8.41
N THR A 34 13.22 -14.10 -8.32
CA THR A 34 12.94 -15.26 -7.45
C THR A 34 12.79 -14.83 -6.00
N ARG A 35 13.72 -13.99 -5.50
CA ARG A 35 13.67 -13.51 -4.11
C ARG A 35 12.43 -12.66 -3.85
N VAL A 36 12.12 -11.70 -4.71
CA VAL A 36 10.91 -10.87 -4.59
C VAL A 36 9.68 -11.76 -4.62
N LYS A 37 9.60 -12.73 -5.54
CA LYS A 37 8.48 -13.67 -5.62
C LYS A 37 8.31 -14.51 -4.35
N CYS A 38 9.39 -15.03 -3.78
CA CYS A 38 9.33 -15.79 -2.53
C CYS A 38 8.87 -14.93 -1.34
N LEU A 39 9.43 -13.73 -1.18
CA LEU A 39 9.09 -12.83 -0.07
C LEU A 39 7.65 -12.32 -0.18
N THR A 40 7.24 -11.85 -1.36
CA THR A 40 5.87 -11.38 -1.61
C THR A 40 4.87 -12.54 -1.49
N GLY A 41 5.18 -13.72 -2.02
CA GLY A 41 4.32 -14.90 -1.93
C GLY A 41 4.09 -15.35 -0.49
N TRP A 42 5.16 -15.43 0.31
CA TRP A 42 5.04 -15.72 1.74
C TRP A 42 4.18 -14.68 2.45
N LEU A 43 4.39 -13.39 2.14
CA LEU A 43 3.63 -12.31 2.77
C LEU A 43 2.15 -12.36 2.39
N LEU A 44 1.81 -12.61 1.12
CA LEU A 44 0.42 -12.80 0.67
C LEU A 44 -0.27 -13.95 1.41
N GLU A 45 0.39 -15.10 1.52
CA GLU A 45 -0.14 -16.27 2.23
C GLU A 45 -0.43 -15.92 3.70
N LYS A 46 0.54 -15.32 4.39
CA LYS A 46 0.41 -15.01 5.82
C LYS A 46 -0.59 -13.91 6.10
N LEU A 47 -0.58 -12.82 5.32
CA LEU A 47 -1.53 -11.71 5.46
C LEU A 47 -2.97 -12.15 5.16
N SER A 48 -3.16 -12.94 4.09
CA SER A 48 -4.48 -13.47 3.71
C SER A 48 -5.06 -14.44 4.75
N GLY A 49 -4.24 -14.98 5.65
CA GLY A 49 -4.64 -15.87 6.74
C GLY A 49 -5.02 -15.16 8.05
N ILE A 50 -4.76 -13.86 8.20
CA ILE A 50 -5.03 -13.16 9.47
C ILE A 50 -6.54 -12.92 9.62
N ARG A 51 -7.10 -13.36 10.76
CA ARG A 51 -8.52 -13.23 11.11
C ARG A 51 -8.68 -12.63 12.49
N HIS A 52 -9.75 -11.86 12.66
CA HIS A 52 -10.32 -11.51 13.96
C HIS A 52 -10.86 -12.76 14.66
N SER A 53 -11.09 -12.66 15.97
CA SER A 53 -11.70 -13.73 16.76
C SER A 53 -13.12 -14.11 16.28
N ASN A 54 -13.82 -13.19 15.62
CA ASN A 54 -15.13 -13.44 15.00
C ASN A 54 -15.04 -14.03 13.59
N GLY A 55 -13.83 -14.35 13.10
CA GLY A 55 -13.61 -14.96 11.78
C GLY A 55 -13.59 -13.98 10.61
N LEU A 56 -13.80 -12.67 10.83
CA LEU A 56 -13.64 -11.66 9.77
C LEU A 56 -12.15 -11.46 9.43
N PRO A 57 -11.82 -11.14 8.16
CA PRO A 57 -10.46 -10.79 7.78
C PRO A 57 -10.01 -9.45 8.37
N VAL A 58 -8.78 -9.39 8.86
CA VAL A 58 -8.16 -8.14 9.37
C VAL A 58 -7.84 -7.15 8.24
N MET A 59 -7.74 -7.65 7.01
CA MET A 59 -7.41 -6.82 5.86
C MET A 59 -8.04 -7.32 4.56
N LYS A 60 -8.27 -6.40 3.64
CA LYS A 60 -8.65 -6.68 2.25
C LYS A 60 -7.45 -6.41 1.35
N ILE A 61 -6.95 -7.43 0.67
CA ILE A 61 -5.90 -7.31 -0.35
C ILE A 61 -6.55 -6.99 -1.69
N TYR A 62 -5.97 -6.04 -2.42
CA TYR A 62 -6.39 -5.66 -3.76
C TYR A 62 -5.58 -6.43 -4.82
N GLY A 63 -6.30 -7.01 -5.77
CA GLY A 63 -5.73 -7.86 -6.83
C GLY A 63 -5.53 -9.33 -6.41
N PRO A 64 -4.74 -10.10 -7.17
CA PRO A 64 -4.53 -11.54 -6.93
C PRO A 64 -3.92 -11.83 -5.55
N VAL A 65 -4.37 -12.85 -4.84
CA VAL A 65 -3.79 -13.26 -3.54
C VAL A 65 -2.65 -14.27 -3.69
N ASP A 66 -2.20 -14.50 -4.92
CA ASP A 66 -1.04 -15.31 -5.27
C ASP A 66 -0.04 -14.48 -6.09
N MET A 67 1.02 -15.14 -6.55
CA MET A 67 2.06 -14.52 -7.38
C MET A 67 1.78 -14.57 -8.88
N GLN A 68 0.59 -15.01 -9.33
CA GLN A 68 0.25 -15.01 -10.75
C GLN A 68 -0.10 -13.58 -11.18
N ASP A 69 0.44 -13.16 -12.32
CA ASP A 69 0.24 -11.81 -12.89
C ASP A 69 0.48 -10.65 -11.90
N ARG A 70 1.43 -10.84 -10.97
CA ARG A 70 1.74 -9.90 -9.88
C ARG A 70 3.24 -9.64 -9.74
N GLY A 71 3.59 -8.38 -9.43
CA GLY A 71 4.94 -7.97 -9.01
C GLY A 71 5.15 -7.94 -7.50
N GLY A 72 6.21 -7.28 -7.01
CA GLY A 72 6.57 -7.25 -5.59
C GLY A 72 5.69 -6.38 -4.68
N THR A 73 4.66 -5.71 -5.21
CA THR A 73 3.82 -4.77 -4.46
C THR A 73 2.50 -5.40 -4.05
N ILE A 74 2.11 -5.21 -2.78
CA ILE A 74 0.81 -5.60 -2.22
C ILE A 74 0.07 -4.33 -1.80
N ALA A 75 -1.10 -4.08 -2.39
CA ALA A 75 -2.00 -3.02 -1.97
C ALA A 75 -3.11 -3.63 -1.12
N LEU A 76 -3.40 -3.02 0.04
CA LEU A 76 -4.41 -3.50 0.97
C LEU A 76 -4.96 -2.40 1.87
N ASN A 77 -6.02 -2.72 2.59
CA ASN A 77 -6.60 -1.89 3.65
C ASN A 77 -6.91 -2.74 4.88
N PHE A 78 -6.72 -2.18 6.07
CA PHE A 78 -6.99 -2.83 7.35
C PHE A 78 -8.41 -2.54 7.82
N PHE A 79 -8.99 -3.48 8.54
CA PHE A 79 -10.33 -3.41 9.10
C PHE A 79 -10.30 -3.76 10.59
N ASP A 80 -11.20 -3.16 11.34
CA ASP A 80 -11.41 -3.46 12.74
C ASP A 80 -12.32 -4.70 12.91
N LYS A 81 -12.47 -5.19 14.14
CA LYS A 81 -13.30 -6.39 14.39
C LYS A 81 -14.78 -6.22 14.05
N SER A 82 -15.28 -4.99 13.93
CA SER A 82 -16.64 -4.69 13.53
C SER A 82 -16.78 -4.57 12.00
N GLY A 83 -15.68 -4.72 11.26
CA GLY A 83 -15.62 -4.58 9.81
C GLY A 83 -15.48 -3.13 9.34
N HIS A 84 -15.22 -2.17 10.23
CA HIS A 84 -14.97 -0.79 9.83
C HIS A 84 -13.54 -0.61 9.34
N PHE A 85 -13.38 0.27 8.37
CA PHE A 85 -12.08 0.59 7.82
C PHE A 85 -11.18 1.28 8.86
N ILE A 86 -9.89 0.94 8.85
CA ILE A 86 -8.87 1.62 9.65
C ILE A 86 -8.07 2.55 8.73
N ASP A 87 -8.16 3.86 8.99
CA ASP A 87 -7.49 4.89 8.20
C ASP A 87 -6.01 4.56 7.92
N HIS A 88 -5.64 4.54 6.64
CA HIS A 88 -4.30 4.21 6.20
C HIS A 88 -3.24 5.16 6.78
N LEU A 89 -3.60 6.42 7.10
CA LEU A 89 -2.68 7.36 7.75
C LEU A 89 -2.38 6.95 9.20
N LYS A 90 -3.35 6.36 9.91
CA LYS A 90 -3.12 5.79 11.24
C LYS A 90 -2.22 4.55 11.16
N VAL A 91 -2.44 3.71 10.15
CA VAL A 91 -1.57 2.55 9.86
C VAL A 91 -0.13 3.02 9.59
N GLU A 92 0.06 4.04 8.75
CA GLU A 92 1.37 4.63 8.46
C GLU A 92 2.04 5.17 9.73
N LYS A 93 1.30 5.91 10.55
CA LYS A 93 1.81 6.45 11.81
C LYS A 93 2.29 5.33 12.75
N ARG A 94 1.52 4.24 12.90
CA ARG A 94 1.91 3.08 13.72
C ARG A 94 3.12 2.35 13.13
N ALA A 95 3.18 2.19 11.80
CA ALA A 95 4.32 1.58 11.12
C ALA A 95 5.60 2.40 11.35
N ASN A 96 5.52 3.73 11.22
CA ASN A 96 6.63 4.65 11.45
C ASN A 96 7.17 4.57 12.89
N GLN A 97 6.31 4.42 13.90
CA GLN A 97 6.72 4.20 15.29
C GLN A 97 7.55 2.92 15.48
N LYS A 98 7.34 1.92 14.60
CA LYS A 98 8.09 0.66 14.57
C LYS A 98 9.22 0.65 13.56
N LYS A 99 9.54 1.80 12.95
CA LYS A 99 10.56 1.94 11.90
C LYS A 99 10.29 1.07 10.67
N ILE A 100 9.02 0.81 10.38
CA ILE A 100 8.56 0.11 9.18
C ILE A 100 8.17 1.16 8.15
N SER A 101 8.83 1.15 6.99
CA SER A 101 8.50 2.05 5.89
C SER A 101 7.47 1.38 4.97
N ILE A 102 6.27 1.94 4.92
CA ILE A 102 5.21 1.60 3.97
C ILE A 102 4.79 2.85 3.20
N ARG A 103 4.13 2.65 2.06
CA ARG A 103 3.51 3.74 1.31
C ARG A 103 2.03 3.79 1.61
N THR A 104 1.48 4.98 1.81
CA THR A 104 0.04 5.18 1.88
C THR A 104 -0.41 6.30 0.94
N GLY A 105 -1.73 6.49 0.82
CA GLY A 105 -2.34 7.52 -0.02
C GLY A 105 -3.26 6.98 -1.11
N CYS A 106 -3.86 7.92 -1.85
CA CYS A 106 -4.87 7.66 -2.87
C CYS A 106 -4.36 6.85 -4.07
N PHE A 107 -5.32 6.27 -4.79
CA PHE A 107 -5.09 5.76 -6.13
C PHE A 107 -5.07 6.93 -7.12
N CYS A 108 -4.04 7.02 -7.95
CA CYS A 108 -3.94 8.06 -8.99
C CYS A 108 -4.96 7.86 -10.13
N ASN A 109 -5.49 6.65 -10.27
CA ASN A 109 -6.63 6.37 -11.14
C ASN A 109 -7.91 6.43 -10.28
N PRO A 110 -8.76 7.47 -10.43
CA PRO A 110 -9.95 7.64 -9.60
C PRO A 110 -10.93 6.48 -9.75
N GLY A 111 -11.23 6.03 -10.98
CA GLY A 111 -12.11 4.88 -11.20
C GLY A 111 -11.57 3.57 -10.62
N GLY A 112 -10.23 3.41 -10.60
CA GLY A 112 -9.58 2.29 -9.91
C GLY A 112 -9.75 2.36 -8.39
N GLY A 113 -9.66 3.57 -7.82
CA GLY A 113 -9.94 3.83 -6.41
C GLY A 113 -11.40 3.57 -6.05
N GLU A 114 -12.33 4.08 -6.85
CA GLU A 114 -13.78 3.86 -6.69
C GLU A 114 -14.11 2.37 -6.62
N LEU A 115 -13.59 1.57 -7.57
CA LEU A 115 -13.80 0.12 -7.59
C LEU A 115 -13.18 -0.59 -6.39
N ALA A 116 -11.92 -0.25 -6.03
CA ALA A 116 -11.22 -0.90 -4.93
C ALA A 116 -11.88 -0.61 -3.57
N LEU A 117 -12.34 0.63 -3.39
CA LEU A 117 -12.86 1.16 -2.14
C LEU A 117 -14.40 1.05 -2.06
N GLY A 118 -15.06 0.65 -3.15
CA GLY A 118 -16.50 0.47 -3.24
C GLY A 118 -17.27 1.79 -3.16
N ILE A 119 -16.72 2.87 -3.69
CA ILE A 119 -17.34 4.19 -3.70
C ILE A 119 -18.30 4.27 -4.90
N SER A 120 -19.56 4.61 -4.65
CA SER A 120 -20.57 4.74 -5.70
C SER A 120 -20.58 6.15 -6.33
N ALA A 121 -21.11 6.24 -7.55
CA ALA A 121 -21.30 7.53 -8.22
C ALA A 121 -22.25 8.46 -7.44
N GLU A 122 -23.25 7.89 -6.76
CA GLU A 122 -24.21 8.63 -5.94
C GLU A 122 -23.53 9.26 -4.73
N GLU A 123 -22.67 8.51 -4.03
CA GLU A 123 -21.88 9.02 -2.90
C GLU A 123 -20.96 10.17 -3.34
N LEU A 124 -20.26 10.01 -4.47
CA LEU A 124 -19.42 11.08 -5.03
C LEU A 124 -20.23 12.32 -5.37
N THR A 125 -21.38 12.13 -6.03
CA THR A 125 -22.25 13.25 -6.44
C THR A 125 -22.76 14.00 -5.21
N SER A 126 -23.20 13.28 -4.17
CA SER A 126 -23.60 13.88 -2.89
C SER A 126 -22.46 14.63 -2.23
N CYS A 127 -21.24 14.06 -2.21
CA CYS A 127 -20.07 14.72 -1.64
C CYS A 127 -19.72 16.00 -2.40
N PHE A 128 -19.55 15.95 -3.71
CA PHE A 128 -19.18 17.13 -4.50
C PHE A 128 -20.25 18.23 -4.47
N ALA A 129 -21.52 17.88 -4.25
CA ALA A 129 -22.60 18.85 -4.07
C ALA A 129 -22.49 19.66 -2.76
N LEU A 130 -21.76 19.17 -1.74
CA LEU A 130 -21.63 19.87 -0.45
C LEU A 130 -20.78 21.14 -0.54
N ARG A 131 -19.78 21.17 -1.44
CA ARG A 131 -18.88 22.32 -1.58
C ARG A 131 -18.30 22.40 -3.00
N PRO A 132 -18.43 23.55 -3.69
CA PRO A 132 -17.94 23.71 -5.07
C PRO A 132 -16.41 23.72 -5.23
N ASN A 133 -15.64 23.81 -4.13
CA ASN A 133 -14.17 23.73 -4.10
C ASN A 133 -13.72 22.80 -2.97
N MET A 134 -14.14 21.54 -3.04
CA MET A 134 -13.80 20.55 -2.04
C MET A 134 -12.29 20.27 -2.03
N GLU A 135 -11.64 20.49 -0.88
CA GLU A 135 -10.24 20.09 -0.69
C GLU A 135 -10.12 18.60 -0.40
N TYR A 136 -8.91 18.07 -0.45
CA TYR A 136 -8.68 16.65 -0.21
C TYR A 136 -9.21 16.17 1.15
N ASP A 137 -8.95 16.92 2.22
CA ASP A 137 -9.43 16.57 3.56
C ASP A 137 -10.95 16.67 3.70
N ASP A 138 -11.59 17.59 2.97
CA ASP A 138 -13.05 17.67 2.91
C ASP A 138 -13.63 16.42 2.25
N PHE A 139 -13.03 15.97 1.14
CA PHE A 139 -13.41 14.74 0.48
C PHE A 139 -13.23 13.53 1.40
N ARG A 140 -12.08 13.42 2.07
CA ARG A 140 -11.80 12.32 3.02
C ARG A 140 -12.88 12.20 4.09
N ARG A 141 -13.32 13.32 4.66
CA ARG A 141 -14.37 13.35 5.70
C ARG A 141 -15.76 13.01 5.15
N CYS A 142 -16.02 13.29 3.88
CA CYS A 142 -17.31 13.00 3.28
C CYS A 142 -17.54 11.50 3.04
N ILE A 143 -16.48 10.77 2.69
CA ILE A 143 -16.51 9.31 2.46
C ILE A 143 -15.91 8.51 3.64
N ASP A 144 -15.93 9.05 4.86
CA ASP A 144 -15.15 8.55 6.02
C ASP A 144 -15.43 7.08 6.41
N ASP A 145 -16.65 6.59 6.14
CA ASP A 145 -17.01 5.18 6.35
C ASP A 145 -16.30 4.23 5.36
N LYS A 146 -15.65 4.79 4.33
CA LYS A 146 -14.85 4.09 3.32
C LYS A 146 -13.42 4.63 3.32
N SER A 147 -12.49 3.79 2.93
CA SER A 147 -11.14 4.29 2.70
C SER A 147 -11.13 5.27 1.52
N ASN A 148 -10.27 6.28 1.59
CA ASN A 148 -9.93 7.18 0.50
C ASN A 148 -8.54 6.88 -0.11
N GLY A 149 -7.91 5.78 0.31
CA GLY A 149 -6.61 5.35 -0.21
C GLY A 149 -6.26 3.90 0.15
N ALA A 150 -5.00 3.55 0.05
CA ALA A 150 -4.55 2.21 0.41
C ALA A 150 -3.15 2.19 1.01
N VAL A 151 -2.92 1.20 1.86
CA VAL A 151 -1.58 0.80 2.28
C VAL A 151 -0.94 0.00 1.16
N ARG A 152 0.31 0.32 0.84
CA ARG A 152 1.12 -0.32 -0.19
C ARG A 152 2.43 -0.81 0.42
N ILE A 153 2.64 -2.11 0.36
CA ILE A 153 3.88 -2.77 0.76
C ILE A 153 4.64 -3.12 -0.51
N SER A 154 5.86 -2.62 -0.65
CA SER A 154 6.70 -2.88 -1.82
C SER A 154 7.94 -3.67 -1.41
N VAL A 155 8.02 -4.91 -1.88
CA VAL A 155 9.18 -5.77 -1.71
C VAL A 155 10.10 -5.60 -2.91
N GLY A 156 11.39 -5.41 -2.66
CA GLY A 156 12.39 -5.18 -3.70
C GLY A 156 13.75 -5.80 -3.37
N VAL A 157 14.77 -5.39 -4.13
CA VAL A 157 16.14 -5.93 -4.04
C VAL A 157 16.77 -5.79 -2.64
N VAL A 158 16.40 -4.73 -1.91
CA VAL A 158 16.91 -4.47 -0.55
C VAL A 158 16.13 -5.20 0.55
N SER A 159 14.96 -5.75 0.23
CA SER A 159 14.11 -6.43 1.21
C SER A 159 14.63 -7.81 1.56
N ASN A 160 14.43 -8.21 2.81
CA ASN A 160 14.77 -9.52 3.33
C ASN A 160 13.63 -10.14 4.16
N PHE A 161 13.83 -11.39 4.60
CA PHE A 161 12.81 -12.13 5.34
C PHE A 161 12.45 -11.48 6.68
N SER A 162 13.43 -10.90 7.38
CA SER A 162 13.19 -10.17 8.63
C SER A 162 12.25 -8.98 8.40
N ASP A 163 12.39 -8.28 7.28
CA ASP A 163 11.51 -7.13 6.97
C ASP A 163 10.05 -7.57 6.76
N VAL A 164 9.82 -8.61 5.94
CA VAL A 164 8.45 -9.10 5.70
C VAL A 164 7.85 -9.79 6.92
N TYR A 165 8.68 -10.44 7.75
CA TYR A 165 8.26 -11.02 9.01
C TYR A 165 7.87 -9.94 10.04
N GLN A 166 8.66 -8.87 10.17
CA GLN A 166 8.32 -7.73 11.02
C GLN A 166 7.02 -7.04 10.57
N PHE A 167 6.80 -6.90 9.26
CA PHE A 167 5.53 -6.39 8.75
C PHE A 167 4.36 -7.34 9.08
N TYR A 168 4.55 -8.65 8.96
CA TYR A 168 3.55 -9.64 9.34
C TYR A 168 3.17 -9.53 10.82
N GLU A 169 4.15 -9.44 11.73
CA GLU A 169 3.88 -9.26 13.15
C GLU A 169 3.18 -7.92 13.43
N PHE A 170 3.61 -6.83 12.77
CA PHE A 170 2.92 -5.54 12.84
C PHE A 170 1.46 -5.64 12.39
N ALA A 171 1.19 -6.34 11.29
CA ALA A 171 -0.16 -6.53 10.79
C ALA A 171 -1.07 -7.32 11.76
N ARG A 172 -0.50 -8.25 12.54
CA ARG A 172 -1.25 -9.00 13.57
C ARG A 172 -1.68 -8.12 14.74
N GLU A 173 -1.03 -6.98 14.97
CA GLU A 173 -1.44 -6.03 16.00
C GLU A 173 -2.73 -5.26 15.68
N PHE A 174 -3.36 -5.55 14.53
CA PHE A 174 -4.69 -5.06 14.19
C PHE A 174 -5.78 -6.11 14.47
N VAL A 175 -5.40 -7.34 14.86
CA VAL A 175 -6.35 -8.36 15.32
C VAL A 175 -7.09 -7.83 16.54
N ASP A 176 -8.41 -7.89 16.45
CA ASP A 176 -9.39 -7.49 17.48
C ASP A 176 -9.31 -6.03 17.98
N CYS A 177 -8.56 -5.17 17.30
CA CYS A 177 -8.60 -3.73 17.51
C CYS A 177 -9.97 -3.16 17.13
N LEU A 178 -10.36 -2.06 17.78
CA LEU A 178 -11.40 -1.15 17.32
C LEU A 178 -10.75 0.00 16.52
N SER A 179 -11.43 0.51 15.51
CA SER A 179 -10.99 1.68 14.72
C SER A 179 -10.74 2.94 15.57
N THR A 180 -11.37 3.02 16.75
CA THR A 180 -11.17 4.08 17.75
C THR A 180 -9.88 3.94 18.56
N ASP A 181 -9.31 2.74 18.65
CA ASP A 181 -8.13 2.42 19.48
C ASP A 181 -6.80 2.63 18.72
N THR A 182 -6.89 3.10 17.47
CA THR A 182 -5.77 3.34 16.53
C THR A 182 -5.68 4.80 16.11
#